data_AF-A0A6M4WW01-F1
#
_entry.id   AF-A0A6M4WW01-F1
#
_cell.length_a   1.000
_cell.length_b   1.000
_cell.length_c   1.000
_cell.angle_alpha   90.00
_cell.angle_beta   90.00
_cell.angle_gamma   90.00
#
_symmetry.space_group_name_H-M   'P 1'
#
loop_
_entity.id
_entity.type
_entity.pdbx_description
1 polymer ?
#
loop_
_entity_poly.entity_id
_entity_poly.type
_entity_poly.pdbx_seq_one_letter_code
_entity_poly.pdbx_strand_id
1 'polypeptide(L)'
;MKKTYRDDWRVIVTIAPQATHIPISALGFEGLDGELAGLPFDIEIAPRPLGDLGGVYVSDRLASRDIDGDYRRRCEELLAELLKRPHVKAGRVTCKETHVCSHCDLGWEVLTADDAFDERMVQDEHSVEGEPVCCEAAIAEFRAERGIPALAEGGAA
;
A
#
# COMPACT_ATOMS: atom_id res chain seq x y z
N MET A 1 -6.12 18.85 -4.57
CA MET A 1 -5.45 18.37 -3.34
C MET A 1 -5.47 16.84 -3.26
N LYS A 2 -4.41 16.22 -2.71
CA LYS A 2 -4.33 14.77 -2.50
C LYS A 2 -5.19 14.34 -1.30
N LYS A 3 -6.11 13.39 -1.50
CA LYS A 3 -6.79 12.65 -0.41
C LYS A 3 -6.11 11.29 -0.26
N THR A 4 -5.79 10.90 0.97
CA THR A 4 -5.26 9.57 1.27
C THR A 4 -6.28 8.78 2.07
N TYR A 5 -6.67 7.63 1.54
CA TYR A 5 -7.47 6.63 2.24
C TYR A 5 -6.55 5.49 2.66
N ARG A 6 -6.67 5.07 3.92
CA ARG A 6 -6.09 3.82 4.38
C ARG A 6 -7.07 2.72 4.06
N ASP A 7 -6.65 1.79 3.20
CA ASP A 7 -7.52 0.73 2.73
C ASP A 7 -7.50 -0.44 3.70
N ASP A 8 -6.30 -0.92 4.04
CA ASP A 8 -6.17 -2.16 4.81
C ASP A 8 -4.79 -2.33 5.44
N TRP A 9 -4.76 -2.88 6.66
CA TRP A 9 -3.52 -3.24 7.34
C TRP A 9 -3.08 -4.64 6.92
N ARG A 10 -1.77 -4.82 6.78
CA ARG A 10 -1.15 -6.05 6.30
C ARG A 10 0.14 -6.33 7.06
N VAL A 11 0.45 -7.61 7.20
CA VAL A 11 1.76 -8.08 7.65
C VAL A 11 2.48 -8.65 6.45
N ILE A 12 3.68 -8.13 6.17
CA ILE A 12 4.57 -8.71 5.17
C ILE A 12 5.70 -9.44 5.92
N VAL A 13 5.90 -10.72 5.62
CA VAL A 13 7.02 -11.50 6.16
C VAL A 13 7.88 -12.05 5.04
N THR A 14 9.20 -12.08 5.26
CA THR A 14 10.15 -12.66 4.33
C THR A 14 10.55 -14.06 4.81
N ILE A 15 10.30 -15.06 3.97
CA ILE A 15 10.74 -16.43 4.17
C ILE A 15 12.03 -16.66 3.39
N ALA A 16 13.03 -17.28 4.01
CA ALA A 16 14.28 -17.68 3.36
C ALA A 16 14.43 -19.21 3.39
N PRO A 17 13.94 -19.91 2.35
CA PRO A 17 13.90 -21.37 2.32
C PRO A 17 15.29 -21.99 2.45
N GLN A 18 16.28 -21.41 1.76
CA GLN A 18 17.65 -21.92 1.73
C GLN A 18 18.38 -21.92 3.09
N ALA A 19 17.86 -21.19 4.08
CA ALA A 19 18.47 -21.09 5.40
C ALA A 19 17.82 -22.00 6.45
N THR A 20 16.71 -22.67 6.13
CA THR A 20 15.83 -23.22 7.17
C THR A 20 15.21 -24.59 6.89
N HIS A 21 15.51 -25.23 5.74
CA HIS A 21 15.04 -26.60 5.40
C HIS A 21 13.56 -26.81 5.72
N ILE A 22 12.71 -25.94 5.20
CA ILE A 22 11.30 -25.85 5.58
C ILE A 22 10.56 -27.02 4.92
N PRO A 23 10.00 -27.98 5.65
CA PRO A 23 9.17 -28.99 5.03
C PRO A 23 7.89 -28.34 4.48
N ILE A 24 7.42 -28.80 3.33
CA ILE A 24 6.21 -28.27 2.67
C ILE A 24 4.98 -28.34 3.59
N SER A 25 4.93 -29.35 4.48
CA SER A 25 3.90 -29.48 5.51
C SER A 25 3.86 -28.34 6.52
N ALA A 26 4.98 -27.65 6.78
CA ALA A 26 5.02 -26.48 7.67
C ALA A 26 4.25 -25.27 7.08
N LEU A 27 3.95 -25.28 5.78
CA LEU A 27 3.11 -24.28 5.12
C LEU A 27 1.62 -24.71 5.05
N GLY A 28 1.25 -25.87 5.62
CA GLY A 28 -0.12 -26.37 5.64
C GLY A 28 -0.52 -27.21 4.42
N PHE A 29 0.42 -27.58 3.55
CA PHE A 29 0.17 -28.57 2.50
C PHE A 29 0.22 -29.99 3.08
N GLU A 30 -0.90 -30.71 3.00
CA GLU A 30 -1.01 -32.09 3.49
C GLU A 30 -0.73 -33.10 2.37
N GLY A 31 -0.18 -34.27 2.72
CA GLY A 31 0.03 -35.39 1.80
C GLY A 31 1.17 -35.21 0.78
N LEU A 32 2.02 -34.20 0.95
CA LEU A 32 3.19 -33.94 0.12
C LEU A 32 4.47 -34.03 0.95
N ASP A 33 5.44 -34.79 0.46
CA ASP A 33 6.78 -34.86 1.01
C ASP A 33 7.73 -33.96 0.20
N GLY A 34 8.52 -33.15 0.89
CA GLY A 34 9.51 -32.28 0.27
C GLY A 34 9.85 -31.05 1.11
N GLU A 35 10.89 -30.33 0.67
CA GLU A 35 11.34 -29.09 1.29
C GLU A 35 11.12 -27.91 0.34
N LEU A 36 10.85 -26.75 0.91
CA LEU A 36 10.81 -25.50 0.20
C LEU A 36 12.25 -25.12 -0.18
N ALA A 37 12.50 -24.94 -1.48
CA ALA A 37 13.78 -24.50 -2.02
C ALA A 37 13.59 -23.25 -2.88
N GLY A 38 14.62 -22.41 -2.97
CA GLY A 38 14.61 -21.22 -3.82
C GLY A 38 15.21 -19.99 -3.14
N LEU A 39 14.97 -18.83 -3.75
CA LEU A 39 15.34 -17.52 -3.21
C LEU A 39 14.34 -17.09 -2.12
N PRO A 40 14.71 -16.13 -1.25
CA PRO A 40 13.75 -15.54 -0.32
C PRO A 40 12.57 -14.93 -1.06
N PHE A 41 11.40 -15.02 -0.45
CA PHE A 41 10.17 -14.42 -0.97
C PHE A 41 9.33 -13.82 0.15
N ASP A 42 8.50 -12.85 -0.22
CA ASP A 42 7.61 -12.15 0.70
C ASP A 42 6.20 -12.79 0.65
N ILE A 43 5.60 -12.92 1.82
CA ILE A 43 4.18 -13.29 1.98
C ILE A 43 3.46 -12.09 2.58
N GLU A 44 2.39 -11.66 1.92
CA GLU A 44 1.44 -10.67 2.44
C GLU A 44 0.28 -11.39 3.14
N ILE A 45 0.02 -11.00 4.39
CA ILE A 45 -0.98 -11.62 5.25
C ILE A 45 -1.96 -10.56 5.72
N ALA A 46 -3.25 -10.79 5.45
CA ALA A 46 -4.34 -9.98 5.97
C ALA A 46 -4.69 -10.40 7.41
N PRO A 47 -4.90 -9.45 8.34
CA PRO A 47 -5.45 -9.77 9.64
C PRO A 47 -6.88 -10.28 9.50
N ARG A 48 -7.32 -11.12 10.45
CA ARG A 48 -8.74 -11.46 10.54
C ARG A 48 -9.58 -10.21 10.87
N PRO A 49 -10.83 -10.13 10.37
CA PRO A 49 -11.73 -9.02 10.70
C PRO A 49 -11.84 -8.78 12.21
N LEU A 50 -11.91 -7.53 12.65
CA LEU A 50 -12.07 -7.20 14.08
C LEU A 50 -13.34 -7.83 14.67
N GLY A 51 -14.41 -7.88 13.88
CA GLY A 51 -15.67 -8.49 14.24
C GLY A 51 -15.75 -10.01 14.14
N ASP A 52 -14.68 -10.70 13.74
CA ASP A 52 -14.60 -12.17 13.86
C ASP A 52 -14.25 -12.57 15.30
N LEU A 53 -15.24 -13.10 16.02
CA LEU A 53 -15.12 -13.54 17.42
C LEU A 53 -15.04 -15.06 17.56
N GLY A 54 -14.65 -15.79 16.51
CA GLY A 54 -14.45 -17.25 16.59
C GLY A 54 -15.77 -18.03 16.64
N GLY A 55 -16.66 -17.77 15.69
CA GLY A 55 -17.96 -18.45 15.54
C GLY A 55 -19.17 -17.51 15.49
N VAL A 56 -18.96 -16.23 15.80
CA VAL A 56 -19.94 -15.16 15.63
C VAL A 56 -19.26 -13.99 14.92
N TYR A 57 -19.98 -13.37 13.99
CA TYR A 57 -19.50 -12.21 13.23
C TYR A 57 -20.34 -10.98 13.54
N VAL A 58 -19.67 -9.88 13.87
CA VAL A 58 -20.25 -8.53 13.95
C VAL A 58 -19.52 -7.60 12.99
N SER A 59 -20.07 -6.43 12.71
CA SER A 59 -19.32 -5.44 11.93
C SER A 59 -18.15 -4.87 12.75
N ASP A 60 -17.05 -4.53 12.09
CA ASP A 60 -15.88 -3.94 12.76
C ASP A 60 -16.20 -2.63 13.48
N ARG A 61 -17.16 -1.85 12.96
CA ARG A 61 -17.68 -0.64 13.61
C ARG A 61 -18.41 -0.91 14.92
N LEU A 62 -18.96 -2.11 15.07
CA LEU A 62 -19.57 -2.54 16.34
C LEU A 62 -18.52 -3.12 17.28
N ALA A 63 -17.50 -3.80 16.73
CA ALA A 63 -16.42 -4.41 17.50
C ALA A 63 -15.41 -3.39 18.06
N SER A 64 -15.18 -2.28 17.36
CA SER A 64 -14.19 -1.27 17.76
C SER A 64 -14.64 0.16 17.47
N ARG A 65 -14.22 1.07 18.37
CA ARG A 65 -14.32 2.53 18.20
C ARG A 65 -13.07 3.13 17.53
N ASP A 66 -11.97 2.39 17.48
CA ASP A 66 -10.71 2.75 16.84
C ASP A 66 -10.26 1.59 15.93
N ILE A 67 -10.97 1.46 14.81
CA ILE A 67 -10.76 0.37 13.85
C ILE A 67 -9.31 0.33 13.36
N ASP A 68 -8.76 1.50 13.01
CA ASP A 68 -7.39 1.62 12.50
C ASP A 68 -6.36 1.21 13.55
N GLY A 69 -6.46 1.73 14.77
CA GLY A 69 -5.54 1.41 15.86
C GLY A 69 -5.60 -0.06 16.27
N ASP A 70 -6.78 -0.67 16.24
CA ASP A 70 -6.96 -2.08 16.58
C ASP A 70 -6.48 -3.02 15.48
N TYR A 71 -6.70 -2.69 14.20
CA TYR A 71 -6.12 -3.46 13.09
C TYR A 71 -4.60 -3.39 13.06
N ARG A 72 -4.02 -2.20 13.30
CA ARG A 72 -2.57 -2.04 13.44
C ARG A 72 -2.01 -2.93 14.53
N ARG A 73 -2.60 -2.87 15.74
CA ARG A 73 -2.17 -3.66 16.90
C ARG A 73 -2.26 -5.16 16.62
N ARG A 74 -3.35 -5.60 15.99
CA ARG A 74 -3.51 -7.00 15.58
C ARG A 74 -2.44 -7.44 14.58
N CYS A 75 -2.06 -6.57 13.64
CA CYS A 75 -0.96 -6.86 12.72
C CYS A 75 0.39 -6.91 13.43
N GLU A 76 0.64 -6.03 14.41
CA GLU A 76 1.86 -6.02 15.22
C GLU A 76 1.97 -7.30 16.08
N GLU A 77 0.88 -7.73 16.71
CA GLU A 77 0.77 -9.00 17.45
C GLU A 77 1.01 -10.20 16.53
N LEU A 78 0.36 -10.23 15.36
CA LEU A 78 0.55 -11.28 14.36
C LEU A 78 2.01 -11.34 13.89
N LEU A 79 2.63 -10.20 13.59
CA LEU A 79 4.03 -10.14 13.20
C LEU A 79 4.94 -10.66 14.31
N ALA A 80 4.68 -10.29 15.57
CA ALA A 80 5.46 -10.76 16.70
C ALA A 80 5.41 -12.30 16.84
N GLU A 81 4.25 -12.92 16.60
CA GLU A 81 4.13 -14.38 16.58
C GLU A 81 4.82 -15.03 15.38
N LEU A 82 4.74 -14.40 14.20
CA LEU A 82 5.39 -14.91 12.98
C LEU A 82 6.91 -14.85 13.08
N LEU A 83 7.47 -13.80 13.69
CA LEU A 83 8.92 -13.66 13.88
C LEU A 83 9.52 -14.71 14.82
N LYS A 84 8.70 -15.39 15.65
CA LYS A 84 9.15 -16.53 16.47
C LYS A 84 9.35 -17.80 15.63
N ARG A 85 8.87 -17.83 14.38
CA ARG A 85 8.99 -18.99 13.50
C ARG A 85 10.41 -19.05 12.92
N PRO A 86 11.08 -20.21 12.93
CA PRO A 86 12.48 -20.32 12.50
C PRO A 86 12.71 -19.95 11.02
N HIS A 87 11.66 -20.07 10.20
CA HIS A 87 11.68 -19.80 8.76
C HIS A 87 11.41 -18.34 8.37
N VAL A 88 10.93 -17.52 9.30
CA VAL A 88 10.71 -16.09 9.05
C VAL A 88 12.00 -15.35 9.41
N LYS A 89 12.57 -14.61 8.45
CA LYS A 89 13.83 -13.86 8.66
C LYS A 89 13.60 -12.40 9.00
N ALA A 90 12.55 -11.82 8.44
CA ALA A 90 12.18 -10.44 8.65
C ALA A 90 10.68 -10.29 8.44
N GLY A 91 10.12 -9.19 8.93
CA GLY A 91 8.77 -8.80 8.59
C GLY A 91 8.48 -7.37 9.00
N ARG A 92 7.41 -6.82 8.46
CA ARG A 92 6.95 -5.45 8.68
C ARG A 92 5.43 -5.39 8.65
N VAL A 93 4.88 -4.47 9.43
CA VAL A 93 3.47 -4.07 9.31
C VAL A 93 3.39 -2.94 8.30
N THR A 94 2.45 -3.03 7.36
CA THR A 94 2.18 -1.98 6.38
C THR A 94 0.68 -1.70 6.34
N CYS A 95 0.33 -0.51 5.88
CA CYS A 95 -1.04 -0.16 5.55
C CYS A 95 -1.06 0.18 4.07
N LYS A 96 -1.94 -0.46 3.32
CA LYS A 96 -2.17 -0.08 1.93
C LYS A 96 -2.90 1.26 1.93
N GLU A 97 -2.31 2.23 1.25
CA GLU A 97 -2.91 3.54 1.06
C GLU A 97 -3.36 3.69 -0.39
N THR A 98 -4.61 4.11 -0.58
CA THR A 98 -5.10 4.61 -1.86
C THR A 98 -5.08 6.12 -1.83
N HIS A 99 -4.50 6.72 -2.85
CA HIS A 99 -4.44 8.16 -3.01
C HIS A 99 -5.34 8.58 -4.16
N VAL A 100 -6.22 9.54 -3.92
CA VAL A 100 -7.10 10.10 -4.95
C VAL A 100 -7.04 11.63 -4.98
N CYS A 101 -7.47 12.20 -6.10
CA CYS A 101 -7.62 13.63 -6.25
C CYS A 101 -8.91 14.14 -5.59
N SER A 102 -8.82 15.25 -4.86
CA SER A 102 -10.00 15.90 -4.27
C SER A 102 -10.97 16.51 -5.27
N HIS A 103 -10.52 16.76 -6.51
CA HIS A 103 -11.28 17.47 -7.55
C HIS A 103 -11.96 16.53 -8.52
N CYS A 104 -11.28 15.46 -8.96
CA CYS A 104 -11.83 14.49 -9.91
C CYS A 104 -12.11 13.11 -9.31
N ASP A 105 -11.74 12.87 -8.05
CA ASP A 105 -11.85 11.58 -7.33
C ASP A 105 -11.18 10.37 -8.03
N LEU A 106 -10.38 10.62 -9.08
CA LEU A 106 -9.52 9.63 -9.73
C LEU A 106 -8.23 9.40 -8.93
N GLY A 107 -7.47 8.36 -9.31
CA GLY A 107 -6.16 8.06 -8.74
C GLY A 107 -5.24 9.28 -8.73
N TRP A 108 -4.53 9.47 -7.63
CA TRP A 108 -3.58 10.56 -7.50
C TRP A 108 -2.27 10.19 -8.22
N GLU A 109 -2.03 10.88 -9.33
CA GLU A 109 -0.85 10.72 -10.16
C GLU A 109 -0.08 12.03 -10.20
N VAL A 110 1.25 11.94 -10.18
CA VAL A 110 2.17 13.08 -10.23
C VAL A 110 3.29 12.81 -11.21
N LEU A 111 3.86 13.87 -11.78
CA LEU A 111 5.10 13.76 -12.54
C LEU A 111 6.22 13.28 -11.62
N THR A 112 6.87 12.18 -12.00
CA THR A 112 8.13 11.79 -11.39
C THR A 112 9.26 12.72 -11.84
N ALA A 113 10.44 12.59 -11.21
CA ALA A 113 11.61 13.33 -11.65
C ALA A 113 11.91 13.06 -13.13
N ASP A 114 11.81 11.81 -13.58
CA ASP A 114 12.05 11.43 -14.99
C ASP A 114 10.99 12.02 -15.92
N ASP A 115 9.71 12.00 -15.51
CA ASP A 115 8.62 12.59 -16.30
C ASP A 115 8.79 14.10 -16.48
N ALA A 116 9.32 14.79 -15.46
CA ALA A 116 9.59 16.23 -15.54
C ALA A 116 10.71 16.60 -16.54
N PHE A 117 11.51 15.63 -16.99
CA PHE A 117 12.51 15.82 -18.05
C PHE A 117 12.04 15.35 -19.43
N ASP A 118 10.90 14.64 -19.53
CA ASP A 118 10.34 14.20 -20.80
C ASP A 118 9.31 15.22 -21.31
N GLU A 119 9.66 15.93 -22.38
CA GLU A 119 8.80 16.93 -23.05
C GLU A 119 7.42 16.37 -23.45
N ARG A 120 7.25 15.05 -23.53
CA ARG A 120 5.97 14.39 -23.87
C ARG A 120 5.06 14.18 -22.67
N MET A 121 5.60 14.26 -21.45
CA MET A 121 4.90 13.97 -20.20
C MET A 121 4.56 15.26 -19.42
N VAL A 122 5.36 16.31 -19.61
CA VAL A 122 5.13 17.64 -19.02
C VAL A 122 3.90 18.33 -19.61
N GLN A 123 3.28 19.20 -18.82
CA GLN A 123 2.15 20.02 -19.27
C GLN A 123 2.64 21.24 -20.07
N ASP A 124 3.75 21.83 -19.64
CA ASP A 124 4.47 22.92 -20.31
C ASP A 124 5.91 23.03 -19.79
N GLU A 125 6.65 24.05 -20.24
CA GLU A 125 8.03 24.35 -19.82
C GLU A 125 8.20 24.68 -18.32
N HIS A 126 7.10 24.86 -17.59
CA HIS A 126 7.10 25.15 -16.16
C HIS A 126 6.74 23.93 -15.29
N SER A 127 6.50 22.77 -15.91
CA SER A 127 6.24 21.54 -15.19
C SER A 127 7.42 21.10 -14.32
N VAL A 128 7.10 20.51 -13.17
CA VAL A 128 8.09 20.12 -12.16
C VAL A 128 7.73 18.77 -11.53
N GLU A 129 8.72 18.10 -10.95
CA GLU A 129 8.52 16.90 -10.14
C GLU A 129 7.46 17.14 -9.04
N GLY A 130 6.54 16.18 -8.91
CA GLY A 130 5.46 16.20 -7.94
C GLY A 130 4.23 16.98 -8.38
N GLU A 131 4.23 17.60 -9.57
CA GLU A 131 3.05 18.23 -10.15
C GLU A 131 1.96 17.17 -10.43
N PRO A 132 0.72 17.37 -9.95
CA PRO A 132 -0.38 16.44 -10.23
C PRO A 132 -0.72 16.40 -11.72
N VAL A 133 -1.09 15.24 -12.27
CA VAL A 133 -1.48 15.11 -13.70
C VAL A 133 -2.92 14.65 -13.91
N CYS A 134 -3.64 14.40 -12.82
CA CYS A 134 -4.98 13.79 -12.85
C CYS A 134 -6.11 14.72 -13.34
N CYS A 135 -5.97 16.04 -13.21
CA CYS A 135 -6.94 17.03 -13.73
C CYS A 135 -6.38 18.46 -13.64
N GLU A 136 -6.89 19.35 -14.50
CA GLU A 136 -6.52 20.77 -14.55
C GLU A 136 -6.74 21.49 -13.21
N ALA A 137 -7.80 21.16 -12.47
CA ALA A 137 -8.06 21.78 -11.17
C ALA A 137 -6.98 21.47 -10.12
N ALA A 138 -6.44 20.23 -10.12
CA ALA A 138 -5.35 19.85 -9.24
C ALA A 138 -4.03 20.52 -9.65
N ILE A 139 -3.78 20.64 -10.95
CA ILE A 139 -2.62 21.36 -11.51
C ILE A 139 -2.69 22.84 -11.12
N ALA A 140 -3.82 23.50 -11.36
CA ALA A 140 -3.99 24.91 -11.09
C ALA A 140 -3.79 25.25 -9.60
N GLU A 141 -4.33 24.43 -8.69
CA GLU A 141 -4.13 24.58 -7.24
C GLU A 141 -2.65 24.43 -6.87
N PHE A 142 -1.99 23.35 -7.34
CA PHE A 142 -0.58 23.11 -7.07
C PHE A 142 0.32 24.25 -7.57
N ARG A 143 0.06 24.73 -8.79
CA ARG A 143 0.82 25.82 -9.39
C ARG A 143 0.61 27.14 -8.65
N ALA A 144 -0.62 27.45 -8.28
CA ALA A 144 -0.95 28.64 -7.50
C ALA A 144 -0.23 28.65 -6.14
N GLU A 145 -0.18 27.52 -5.43
CA GLU A 145 0.52 27.39 -4.15
C GLU A 145 2.05 27.59 -4.27
N ARG A 146 2.62 27.23 -5.41
CA ARG A 146 4.07 27.29 -5.66
C ARG A 146 4.52 28.51 -6.46
N GLY A 147 3.58 29.40 -6.84
CA GLY A 147 3.87 30.55 -7.68
C GLY A 147 4.33 30.18 -9.10
N ILE A 148 3.94 29.00 -9.58
CA ILE A 148 4.18 28.54 -10.96
C ILE A 148 3.08 29.15 -11.84
N PRO A 149 3.40 29.66 -13.04
CA PRO A 149 2.39 30.17 -13.96
C PRO A 149 1.31 29.12 -14.24
N ALA A 150 0.03 29.52 -14.15
CA ALA A 150 -1.07 28.65 -14.55
C ALA A 150 -0.88 28.20 -16.00
N LEU A 151 -1.39 27.01 -16.33
CA LEU A 151 -1.44 26.55 -17.72
C LEU A 151 -2.12 27.63 -18.57
N ALA A 152 -1.54 27.93 -19.72
CA ALA A 152 -2.18 28.83 -20.66
C ALA A 152 -3.57 28.26 -20.99
N GLU A 153 -4.65 29.04 -20.79
CA GLU A 153 -6.00 28.63 -21.18
C GLU A 153 -5.98 28.35 -22.69
N GLY A 154 -5.96 27.07 -23.07
CA GLY A 154 -5.43 26.64 -24.36
C GLY A 154 -6.00 25.34 -24.92
N GLY A 155 -7.34 25.24 -24.95
CA GLY A 155 -8.06 24.47 -25.96
C GLY A 155 -8.38 23.01 -25.63
N ALA A 156 -9.54 22.79 -25.02
CA ALA A 156 -10.29 21.56 -25.27
C ALA A 156 -10.45 21.36 -26.79
N ALA A 157 -10.08 20.18 -27.27
CA ALA A 157 -10.54 19.63 -28.54
C ALA A 157 -11.05 18.21 -28.28
#